data_AF-A0A0A1Z5C7-F1
#
_entry.id   AF-A0A0A1Z5C7-F1
#
_cell.length_a   1.000
_cell.length_b   1.000
_cell.length_c   1.000
_cell.angle_alpha   90.00
_cell.angle_beta   90.00
_cell.angle_gamma   90.00
#
_symmetry.space_group_name_H-M   'P 1'
#
loop_
_entity.id
_entity.type
_entity.pdbx_description
1 polymer ?
#
loop_
_entity_poly.entity_id
_entity_poly.type
_entity_poly.pdbx_seq_one_letter_code
_entity_poly.pdbx_strand_id
1 'polypeptide(L)'
;MTESRRPYGATQPEPIDDNEDRMGSMRELDFDQDEPTAQTGDDLTPETLIPEDGARDAREEGEDNPADYDLSIVDEDEIGGGNGLDEAELAKRDPLDGNR
;
A
#
# COMPACT_ATOMS: atom_id res chain seq x y z
N MET A 1 9.76 -31.88 -12.69
CA MET A 1 9.94 -31.09 -13.94
C MET A 1 8.57 -30.55 -14.33
N THR A 2 8.27 -29.30 -13.99
CA THR A 2 7.00 -28.66 -14.37
C THR A 2 7.17 -28.07 -15.76
N GLU A 3 6.48 -28.64 -16.74
CA GLU A 3 6.42 -28.12 -18.09
C GLU A 3 5.80 -26.70 -18.07
N SER A 4 6.55 -25.72 -18.58
CA SER A 4 6.11 -24.32 -18.64
C SER A 4 4.92 -24.20 -19.58
N ARG A 5 3.71 -24.00 -19.04
CA ARG A 5 2.45 -23.75 -19.80
C ARG A 5 2.41 -22.38 -20.48
N ARG A 6 3.53 -21.90 -21.01
CA ARG A 6 3.58 -20.62 -21.71
C ARG A 6 3.02 -20.82 -23.12
N PRO A 7 2.11 -19.95 -23.59
CA PRO A 7 1.60 -20.03 -24.96
C PRO A 7 2.74 -19.83 -25.97
N TYR A 8 2.68 -20.55 -27.09
CA TYR A 8 3.68 -20.45 -28.17
C TYR A 8 3.77 -19.00 -28.68
N GLY A 9 4.99 -18.45 -28.70
CA GLY A 9 5.27 -17.12 -29.22
C GLY A 9 5.10 -15.96 -28.22
N ALA A 10 4.80 -16.22 -26.95
CA ALA A 10 4.84 -15.18 -25.94
C ALA A 10 6.27 -14.66 -25.75
N THR A 11 6.45 -13.34 -25.75
CA THR A 11 7.71 -12.72 -25.36
C THR A 11 8.05 -13.12 -23.94
N GLN A 12 9.31 -13.47 -23.70
CA GLN A 12 9.77 -13.74 -22.35
C GLN A 12 9.63 -12.46 -21.53
N PRO A 13 8.95 -12.48 -20.36
CA PRO A 13 8.86 -11.31 -19.50
C PRO A 13 10.26 -10.90 -19.07
N GLU A 14 10.43 -9.61 -18.83
CA GLU A 14 11.66 -9.08 -18.27
C GLU A 14 11.95 -9.79 -16.93
N PRO A 15 13.24 -9.99 -16.59
CA PRO A 15 13.62 -10.45 -15.26
C PRO A 15 12.93 -9.59 -14.19
N ILE A 16 12.42 -10.24 -13.14
CA ILE A 16 11.87 -9.51 -11.99
C ILE A 16 13.04 -8.78 -11.34
N ASP A 17 12.88 -7.47 -11.07
CA ASP A 17 13.81 -6.67 -10.29
C ASP A 17 14.16 -7.40 -8.99
N ASP A 18 15.44 -7.55 -8.70
CA ASP A 18 15.86 -8.18 -7.45
C ASP A 18 15.83 -7.17 -6.28
N ASN A 19 16.18 -7.65 -5.10
CA ASN A 19 16.21 -6.83 -3.90
C ASN A 19 17.31 -5.75 -3.97
N GLU A 20 18.34 -5.95 -4.80
CA GLU A 20 19.44 -5.00 -4.99
C GLU A 20 19.00 -3.87 -5.94
N ASP A 21 18.27 -4.20 -7.02
CA ASP A 21 17.70 -3.24 -7.98
C ASP A 21 16.66 -2.32 -7.33
N ARG A 22 15.86 -2.84 -6.37
CA ARG A 22 14.85 -2.06 -5.65
C ARG A 22 15.42 -1.19 -4.52
N MET A 23 16.38 -1.71 -3.76
CA MET A 23 16.88 -1.02 -2.56
C MET A 23 18.15 -0.19 -2.81
N GLY A 24 18.72 -0.25 -4.02
CA GLY A 24 20.00 0.40 -4.31
C GLY A 24 21.14 -0.21 -3.48
N SER A 25 22.31 0.44 -3.47
CA SER A 25 23.45 -0.06 -2.69
C SER A 25 23.25 0.12 -1.19
N MET A 26 23.30 -0.99 -0.43
CA MET A 26 23.35 -0.93 1.03
C MET A 26 24.69 -0.32 1.46
N ARG A 27 24.66 0.82 2.14
CA ARG A 27 25.83 1.38 2.83
C ARG A 27 25.83 0.90 4.27
N GLU A 28 26.98 0.38 4.71
CA GLU A 28 27.21 0.09 6.12
C GLU A 28 27.16 1.41 6.92
N LEU A 29 26.48 1.38 8.07
CA LEU A 29 26.41 2.52 8.97
C LEU A 29 27.75 2.63 9.70
N ASP A 30 28.36 3.82 9.63
CA ASP A 30 29.56 4.16 10.40
C ASP A 30 29.13 4.73 11.76
N PHE A 31 29.39 3.97 12.83
CA PHE A 31 29.06 4.36 14.20
C PHE A 31 30.22 5.08 14.91
N ASP A 32 31.39 5.19 14.28
CA ASP A 32 32.55 5.92 14.79
C ASP A 32 32.48 7.42 14.42
N GLN A 33 31.45 7.83 13.66
CA GLN A 33 31.21 9.21 13.31
C GLN A 33 30.54 9.97 14.48
N ASP A 34 31.24 10.95 15.03
CA ASP A 34 30.77 11.76 16.17
C ASP A 34 29.51 12.60 15.87
N GLU A 35 29.20 12.83 14.59
CA GLU A 35 28.04 13.62 14.16
C GLU A 35 26.84 12.70 13.88
N PRO A 36 25.76 12.77 14.69
CA PRO A 36 24.53 12.05 14.40
C PRO A 36 23.93 12.58 13.09
N THR A 37 23.79 11.71 12.10
CA THR A 37 23.14 12.06 10.81
C THR A 37 21.61 12.12 10.91
N ALA A 38 21.04 11.69 12.04
CA ALA A 38 19.61 11.79 12.30
C ALA A 38 19.25 13.20 12.77
N GLN A 39 18.35 13.87 12.03
CA GLN A 39 17.76 15.13 12.47
C GLN A 39 16.93 14.87 13.71
N THR A 40 17.27 15.54 14.80
CA THR A 40 16.47 15.47 16.03
C THR A 40 15.24 16.37 15.88
N GLY A 41 14.23 16.17 16.74
CA GLY A 41 13.01 17.00 16.70
C GLY A 41 13.29 18.51 16.81
N ASP A 42 14.42 18.90 17.40
CA ASP A 42 14.86 20.29 17.53
C ASP A 42 15.39 20.90 16.21
N ASP A 43 15.73 20.06 15.23
CA ASP A 43 16.25 20.48 13.92
C ASP A 43 15.14 20.63 12.85
N LEU A 44 13.90 20.23 13.16
CA LEU A 44 12.77 20.23 12.24
C LEU A 44 12.00 21.55 12.29
N THR A 45 11.53 22.02 11.12
CA THR A 45 10.64 23.18 11.05
C THR A 45 9.22 22.81 11.48
N PRO A 46 8.40 23.77 11.94
CA PRO A 46 7.02 23.50 12.38
C PRO A 46 6.14 22.79 11.34
N GLU A 47 6.39 23.02 10.05
CA GLU A 47 5.66 22.36 8.96
C GLU A 47 6.01 20.88 8.81
N THR A 48 7.17 20.46 9.34
CA THR A 48 7.65 19.08 9.33
C THR A 48 7.37 18.37 10.66
N LEU A 49 7.07 19.11 11.73
CA LEU A 49 6.68 18.54 13.01
C LEU A 49 5.29 17.91 12.93
N ILE A 50 5.12 16.75 13.57
CA ILE A 50 3.80 16.19 13.82
C ILE A 50 3.09 17.11 14.82
N PRO A 51 1.83 17.51 14.57
CA PRO A 51 1.06 18.27 15.55
C PRO A 51 0.96 17.48 16.86
N GLU A 52 1.55 18.03 17.93
CA GLU A 52 1.43 17.49 19.29
C GLU A 52 0.28 18.17 20.05
N ASP A 53 -0.84 18.40 19.34
CA ASP A 53 -2.08 18.91 19.92
C ASP A 53 -2.85 17.83 20.70
N GLY A 54 -2.27 16.64 20.82
CA GLY A 54 -2.87 15.49 21.49
C GLY A 54 -3.66 14.58 20.56
N ALA A 55 -3.66 14.85 19.24
CA ALA A 55 -4.13 13.87 18.27
C ALA A 55 -3.29 12.58 18.43
N ARG A 56 -3.92 11.53 18.97
CA ARG A 56 -3.36 10.23 19.35
C ARG A 56 -2.63 10.16 20.71
N ASP A 57 -2.83 11.12 21.62
CA ASP A 57 -2.36 10.98 23.01
C ASP A 57 -3.07 9.83 23.73
N ALA A 58 -2.39 9.16 24.67
CA ALA A 58 -2.99 8.07 25.45
C ALA A 58 -4.18 8.51 26.32
N ARG A 59 -4.36 9.82 26.53
CA ARG A 59 -5.49 10.44 27.24
C ARG A 59 -6.44 11.19 26.32
N GLU A 60 -6.23 11.13 25.01
CA GLU A 60 -7.20 11.65 24.05
C GLU A 60 -8.52 10.92 24.25
N GLU A 61 -9.61 11.69 24.33
CA GLU A 61 -10.95 11.14 24.36
C GLU A 61 -11.25 10.63 22.95
N GLY A 62 -11.16 9.31 22.75
CA GLY A 62 -11.53 8.69 21.48
C GLY A 62 -13.00 8.96 21.15
N GLU A 63 -13.38 8.80 19.88
CA GLU A 63 -14.79 8.86 19.53
C GLU A 63 -15.57 7.77 20.30
N ASP A 64 -16.72 8.15 20.86
CA ASP A 64 -17.59 7.26 21.66
C ASP A 64 -18.11 6.03 20.89
N ASN A 65 -17.85 5.97 19.59
CA ASN A 65 -18.25 4.88 18.72
C ASN A 65 -17.00 4.25 18.12
N PRO A 66 -16.82 2.94 18.25
CA PRO A 66 -15.73 2.30 17.56
C PRO A 66 -15.99 2.42 16.04
N ALA A 67 -14.93 2.69 15.27
CA ALA A 67 -15.03 3.03 13.84
C ALA A 67 -15.68 1.94 12.95
N ASP A 68 -15.88 0.75 13.51
CA ASP A 68 -16.45 -0.45 12.91
C ASP A 68 -17.97 -0.64 13.16
N TYR A 69 -18.64 0.29 13.83
CA TYR A 69 -20.06 0.13 14.22
C TYR A 69 -21.09 0.85 13.34
N ASP A 70 -20.66 1.58 12.29
CA ASP A 70 -21.56 2.07 11.24
C ASP A 70 -21.92 0.92 10.28
N LEU A 71 -22.66 -0.06 10.80
CA LEU A 71 -23.14 -1.21 10.05
C LEU A 71 -24.59 -0.97 9.61
N SER A 72 -24.88 -1.24 8.35
CA SER A 72 -26.24 -1.31 7.82
C SER A 72 -26.65 -2.76 7.59
N ILE A 73 -27.93 -3.07 7.77
CA ILE A 73 -28.48 -4.37 7.39
C ILE A 73 -28.70 -4.32 5.87
N VAL A 74 -28.07 -5.25 5.17
CA VAL A 74 -28.12 -5.40 3.72
C VAL A 74 -28.64 -6.79 3.37
N ASP A 75 -29.32 -6.89 2.23
CA ASP A 75 -29.77 -8.18 1.68
C ASP A 75 -28.62 -8.89 0.93
N GLU A 76 -28.79 -10.17 0.58
CA GLU A 76 -27.75 -11.00 -0.04
C GLU A 76 -27.18 -10.42 -1.35
N ASP A 77 -28.00 -9.65 -2.08
CA ASP A 77 -27.66 -9.01 -3.35
C ASP A 77 -26.89 -7.68 -3.18
N GLU A 78 -26.82 -7.13 -1.96
CA GLU A 78 -26.10 -5.89 -1.64
C GLU A 78 -24.74 -6.16 -1.00
N ILE A 79 -24.47 -7.41 -0.60
CA ILE A 79 -23.20 -7.82 -0.02
C ILE A 79 -22.23 -8.20 -1.15
N GLY A 80 -21.06 -7.55 -1.20
CA GLY A 80 -20.01 -7.84 -2.18
C GLY A 80 -20.24 -7.12 -3.52
N GLY A 81 -19.99 -7.81 -4.64
CA GLY A 81 -20.17 -7.24 -5.99
C GLY A 81 -21.63 -7.11 -6.44
N GLY A 82 -22.57 -7.62 -5.63
CA GLY A 82 -23.99 -7.65 -5.92
C GLY A 82 -24.36 -8.39 -7.20
N ASN A 83 -25.47 -7.97 -7.82
CA ASN A 83 -25.96 -8.56 -9.06
C ASN A 83 -25.16 -8.06 -10.28
N GLY A 84 -24.49 -8.95 -11.00
CA GLY A 84 -23.80 -8.59 -12.23
C GLY A 84 -22.65 -9.51 -12.60
N LEU A 85 -21.81 -9.01 -13.52
CA LEU A 85 -20.51 -9.62 -13.81
C LEU A 85 -19.55 -9.22 -12.68
N ASP A 86 -18.67 -10.15 -12.28
CA ASP A 86 -17.58 -9.83 -11.37
C ASP A 86 -16.58 -8.85 -12.01
N GLU A 87 -15.65 -8.28 -11.23
CA GLU A 87 -14.70 -7.31 -11.75
C GLU A 87 -13.81 -7.90 -12.86
N ALA A 88 -13.54 -9.21 -12.82
CA ALA A 88 -12.71 -9.88 -13.81
C ALA A 88 -13.41 -10.04 -15.16
N GLU A 89 -14.70 -10.38 -15.16
CA GLU A 89 -15.54 -10.43 -16.36
C GLU A 89 -15.86 -9.02 -16.88
N LEU A 90 -16.03 -8.03 -15.99
CA LEU A 90 -16.13 -6.62 -16.39
C LEU A 90 -14.85 -6.11 -17.06
N ALA A 91 -13.67 -6.41 -16.52
CA ALA A 91 -12.40 -5.99 -17.09
C ALA A 91 -12.14 -6.57 -18.50
N LYS A 92 -12.73 -7.73 -18.82
CA LYS A 92 -12.71 -8.28 -20.19
C LYS A 92 -13.67 -7.56 -21.13
N ARG A 93 -14.80 -7.08 -20.59
CA ARG A 93 -15.86 -6.43 -21.37
C ARG A 93 -15.58 -4.93 -21.58
N ASP A 94 -15.07 -4.27 -20.55
CA ASP A 94 -14.80 -2.84 -20.49
C ASP A 94 -13.40 -2.60 -19.87
N PRO A 95 -12.33 -2.83 -20.64
CA PRO A 95 -10.96 -2.62 -20.18
C PRO A 95 -10.70 -1.15 -19.81
N LEU A 96 -10.01 -0.91 -18.70
CA LEU A 96 -9.69 0.44 -18.21
C LEU A 96 -8.78 1.24 -19.15
N ASP A 97 -8.10 0.57 -20.09
CA ASP A 97 -7.22 1.19 -21.08
C ASP A 97 -7.97 1.65 -22.36
N GLY A 98 -9.29 1.48 -22.40
CA GLY A 98 -10.15 1.92 -23.50
C GLY A 98 -9.99 1.13 -24.80
N ASN A 99 -9.24 0.01 -24.77
CA ASN A 99 -9.06 -0.84 -25.93
C ASN A 99 -10.21 -1.86 -26.01
N ARG A 100 -10.93 -1.86 -27.14
CA ARG A 100 -12.09 -2.74 -27.41
C ARG A 100 -11.81 -3.72 -28.54
#